data_AF-A0A5B0SH85-F1
#
_entry.id   AF-A0A5B0SH85-F1
#
_cell.length_a   1.000
_cell.length_b   1.000
_cell.length_c   1.000
_cell.angle_alpha   90.00
_cell.angle_beta   90.00
_cell.angle_gamma   90.00
#
_symmetry.space_group_name_H-M   'P 1'
#
loop_
_entity.id
_entity.type
_entity.pdbx_description
1 polymer ?
#
loop_
_entity_poly.entity_id
_entity_poly.type
_entity_poly.pdbx_seq_one_letter_code
_entity_poly.pdbx_strand_id
1 'polypeptide(L)'
;MITKKQIPDELVFEWIQSSLRQNNDLMDTVGWLAKSESKEVKQTMGKVLLNLVECQDCRGLVSKSGGGRMLMKIIATLTVSSNNPKPQLPGLSTASDSIQPMLDPSDLHNIQALAEILITTNLLLIFGPSPDSPILLSTIKPLTTLFIHPSSTLLQTFEVLIALTNLCSLGGGIPTELICNLSSTIHVLASFGPQSNEPAGSRGSAHISRLHILIALCSSEDLQTALAAGGALAILTEHSKEICQAMLSSETLSSSILLTHSS
;
A
#
# COMPACT_ATOMS: atom_id res chain seq x y z
N MET A 1 -3.29 -33.42 31.72
CA MET A 1 -3.66 -33.16 30.32
C MET A 1 -4.69 -32.03 30.33
N ILE A 2 -4.22 -30.77 30.27
CA ILE A 2 -5.08 -29.59 30.39
C ILE A 2 -5.71 -29.36 29.02
N THR A 3 -6.99 -29.71 28.89
CA THR A 3 -7.80 -29.34 27.73
C THR A 3 -7.89 -27.83 27.68
N LYS A 4 -7.20 -27.19 26.72
CA LYS A 4 -7.37 -25.76 26.43
C LYS A 4 -8.84 -25.53 26.13
N LYS A 5 -9.55 -24.88 27.05
CA LYS A 5 -10.93 -24.45 26.85
C LYS A 5 -10.88 -23.41 25.73
N GLN A 6 -11.35 -23.80 24.54
CA GLN A 6 -11.35 -22.92 23.38
C GLN A 6 -12.38 -21.82 23.66
N ILE A 7 -11.88 -20.58 23.78
CA ILE A 7 -12.74 -19.41 23.95
C ILE A 7 -13.34 -19.14 22.57
N PRO A 8 -14.66 -18.98 22.43
CA PRO A 8 -15.27 -18.62 21.16
C PRO A 8 -14.83 -17.21 20.75
N ASP A 9 -14.49 -17.05 19.46
CA ASP A 9 -13.94 -15.81 18.91
C ASP A 9 -14.85 -14.60 19.17
N GLU A 10 -16.17 -14.81 19.18
CA GLU A 10 -17.18 -13.79 19.46
C GLU A 10 -17.01 -13.12 20.83
N LEU A 11 -16.67 -13.89 21.87
CA LEU A 11 -16.40 -13.32 23.20
C LEU A 11 -15.10 -12.51 23.24
N VAL A 12 -14.12 -12.90 22.41
CA VAL A 12 -12.85 -12.16 22.29
C VAL A 12 -13.10 -10.83 21.60
N PHE A 13 -13.90 -10.81 20.53
CA PHE A 13 -14.26 -9.57 19.83
C PHE A 13 -15.07 -8.62 20.71
N GLU A 14 -16.08 -9.12 21.44
CA GLU A 14 -16.84 -8.33 22.41
C GLU A 14 -15.94 -7.71 23.48
N TRP A 15 -14.99 -8.49 24.00
CA TRP A 15 -14.01 -7.99 24.97
C TRP A 15 -13.09 -6.91 24.39
N ILE A 16 -12.53 -7.13 23.18
CA ILE A 16 -11.68 -6.15 22.49
C ILE A 16 -12.46 -4.86 22.25
N GLN A 17 -13.68 -4.96 21.75
CA GLN A 17 -14.56 -3.83 21.49
C GLN A 17 -14.89 -3.05 22.77
N SER A 18 -15.26 -3.76 23.84
CA SER A 18 -15.52 -3.14 25.14
C SER A 18 -14.27 -2.43 25.68
N SER A 19 -13.10 -3.05 25.55
CA SER A 19 -11.82 -2.49 25.96
C SER A 19 -11.52 -1.20 25.20
N LEU A 20 -11.60 -1.22 23.86
CA LEU A 20 -11.39 -0.05 23.00
C LEU A 20 -12.38 1.10 23.24
N ARG A 21 -13.62 0.81 23.66
CA ARG A 21 -14.63 1.84 23.99
C ARG A 21 -14.43 2.44 25.37
N GLN A 22 -14.11 1.61 26.36
CA GLN A 22 -14.07 2.04 27.76
C GLN A 22 -12.77 2.75 28.10
N ASN A 23 -11.62 2.21 27.68
CA ASN A 23 -10.30 2.78 27.94
C ASN A 23 -9.40 2.67 26.71
N ASN A 24 -8.72 3.76 26.34
CA ASN A 24 -7.71 3.71 25.28
C ASN A 24 -6.42 2.98 25.70
N ASP A 25 -6.36 2.39 26.90
CA ASP A 25 -5.18 1.69 27.46
C ASP A 25 -4.56 0.68 26.50
N LEU A 26 -5.39 -0.06 25.74
CA LEU A 26 -4.90 -1.00 24.73
C LEU A 26 -4.12 -0.25 23.63
N MET A 27 -4.70 0.81 23.08
CA MET A 27 -4.08 1.61 22.03
C MET A 27 -2.88 2.43 22.54
N ASP A 28 -2.92 2.87 23.79
CA ASP A 28 -1.80 3.53 24.46
C ASP A 28 -0.63 2.55 24.68
N THR A 29 -0.91 1.31 25.07
CA THR A 29 0.08 0.24 25.22
C THR A 29 0.71 -0.10 23.87
N VAL A 30 -0.11 -0.28 22.83
CA VAL A 30 0.39 -0.52 21.46
C VAL A 30 1.23 0.67 21.00
N GLY A 31 0.81 1.91 21.28
CA GLY A 31 1.55 3.12 20.95
C GLY A 31 2.87 3.28 21.70
N TRP A 32 2.94 2.80 22.94
CA TRP A 32 4.17 2.75 23.71
C TRP A 32 5.14 1.69 23.15
N LEU A 33 4.64 0.48 22.90
CA LEU A 33 5.44 -0.61 22.32
C LEU A 33 5.93 -0.32 20.90
N ALA A 34 5.13 0.40 20.10
CA ALA A 34 5.51 0.81 18.74
C ALA A 34 6.74 1.74 18.70
N LYS A 35 7.09 2.39 19.82
CA LYS A 35 8.30 3.21 19.94
C LYS A 35 9.57 2.38 20.19
N SER A 36 9.44 1.08 20.47
CA SER A 36 10.58 0.18 20.70
C SER A 36 11.55 0.18 19.52
N GLU A 37 12.85 0.07 19.80
CA GLU A 37 13.89 -0.04 18.77
C GLU A 37 13.87 -1.40 18.07
N SER A 38 13.32 -2.45 18.71
CA SER A 38 13.22 -3.79 18.12
C SER A 38 12.28 -3.81 16.91
N LYS A 39 12.79 -4.35 15.81
CA LYS A 39 12.03 -4.58 14.58
C LYS A 39 10.87 -5.53 14.83
N GLU A 40 11.10 -6.59 15.59
CA GLU A 40 10.14 -7.66 15.89
C GLU A 40 8.96 -7.14 16.71
N VAL A 41 9.23 -6.27 17.69
CA VAL A 41 8.17 -5.61 18.47
C VAL A 41 7.31 -4.74 17.55
N LYS A 42 7.92 -3.93 16.68
CA LYS A 42 7.19 -3.09 15.71
C LYS A 42 6.35 -3.92 14.74
N GLN A 43 6.90 -5.01 14.20
CA GLN A 43 6.18 -5.95 13.33
C GLN A 43 4.98 -6.58 14.06
N THR A 44 5.16 -6.95 15.32
CA THR A 44 4.08 -7.51 16.14
C THR A 44 2.98 -6.48 16.40
N MET A 45 3.34 -5.23 16.73
CA MET A 45 2.35 -4.15 16.90
C MET A 45 1.61 -3.85 15.60
N GLY A 46 2.31 -3.92 14.47
CA GLY A 46 1.72 -3.84 13.15
C GLY A 46 0.64 -4.90 12.88
N LYS A 47 0.92 -6.16 13.21
CA LYS A 47 -0.05 -7.26 13.12
C LYS A 47 -1.24 -7.09 14.06
N VAL A 48 -0.98 -6.61 15.29
CA VAL A 48 -2.07 -6.28 16.23
C VAL A 48 -2.98 -5.22 15.63
N LEU A 49 -2.42 -4.15 15.06
CA LEU A 49 -3.19 -3.08 14.42
C LEU A 49 -3.99 -3.59 13.21
N LEU A 50 -3.41 -4.46 12.38
CA LEU A 50 -4.14 -5.09 11.27
C LEU A 50 -5.37 -5.86 11.78
N ASN A 51 -5.19 -6.77 12.73
CA ASN A 51 -6.30 -7.58 13.27
C ASN A 51 -7.41 -6.72 13.90
N LEU A 52 -7.04 -5.58 14.52
CA LEU A 52 -8.02 -4.65 15.09
C LEU A 52 -8.77 -3.85 14.02
N VAL A 53 -8.14 -3.59 12.88
CA VAL A 53 -8.73 -2.84 11.76
C VAL A 53 -9.61 -3.74 10.88
N GLU A 54 -9.25 -5.01 10.70
CA GLU A 54 -10.08 -6.00 10.00
C GLU A 54 -11.49 -6.10 10.62
N CYS A 55 -11.60 -5.94 11.94
CA CYS A 55 -12.88 -5.83 12.63
C CYS A 55 -13.55 -4.47 12.35
N GLN A 56 -14.66 -4.49 11.61
CA GLN A 56 -15.38 -3.29 11.17
C GLN A 56 -15.83 -2.38 12.33
N ASP A 57 -16.28 -2.95 13.46
CA ASP A 57 -16.73 -2.19 14.64
C ASP A 57 -15.57 -1.54 15.42
N CYS A 58 -14.39 -2.17 15.38
CA CYS A 58 -13.18 -1.67 16.06
C CYS A 58 -12.44 -0.62 15.21
N ARG A 59 -12.51 -0.73 13.88
CA ARG A 59 -11.79 0.11 12.91
C ARG A 59 -11.94 1.61 13.17
N GLY A 60 -13.16 2.08 13.40
CA GLY A 60 -13.43 3.49 13.68
C GLY A 60 -12.81 3.98 15.01
N LEU A 61 -12.75 3.11 16.03
CA LEU A 61 -12.15 3.42 17.33
C LEU A 61 -10.62 3.44 17.25
N VAL A 62 -10.03 2.49 16.55
CA VAL A 62 -8.58 2.43 16.27
C VAL A 62 -8.14 3.67 15.49
N SER A 63 -8.95 4.12 14.54
CA SER A 63 -8.63 5.31 13.76
C SER A 63 -8.67 6.59 14.62
N LYS A 64 -9.69 6.75 15.46
CA LYS A 64 -9.84 7.89 16.39
C LYS A 64 -8.74 7.95 17.45
N SER A 65 -8.27 6.80 17.92
CA SER A 65 -7.15 6.70 18.87
C SER A 65 -5.76 6.91 18.24
N GLY A 66 -5.71 7.21 16.92
CA GLY A 66 -4.47 7.55 16.23
C GLY A 66 -3.71 6.34 15.65
N GLY A 67 -4.37 5.19 15.51
CA GLY A 67 -3.80 3.98 14.91
C GLY A 67 -3.22 4.20 13.52
N GLY A 68 -3.88 5.01 12.67
CA GLY A 68 -3.35 5.34 11.34
C GLY A 68 -2.00 6.07 11.37
N ARG A 69 -1.82 7.03 12.27
CA ARG A 69 -0.53 7.74 12.46
C ARG A 69 0.54 6.83 13.06
N MET A 70 0.13 5.86 13.88
CA MET A 70 1.03 4.86 14.43
C MET A 70 1.54 3.90 13.35
N LEU A 71 0.66 3.40 12.50
CA LEU A 71 1.01 2.58 11.34
C LEU A 71 1.99 3.31 10.42
N MET A 72 1.73 4.59 10.12
CA MET A 72 2.65 5.41 9.32
C MET A 72 4.07 5.47 9.90
N LYS A 73 4.21 5.61 11.23
CA LYS A 73 5.53 5.60 11.90
C LYS A 73 6.18 4.23 11.87
N ILE A 74 5.41 3.15 12.06
CA ILE A 74 5.90 1.77 11.98
C ILE A 74 6.41 1.49 10.56
N ILE A 75 5.61 1.78 9.54
CA ILE A 75 5.97 1.60 8.13
C ILE A 75 7.24 2.39 7.78
N ALA A 76 7.30 3.67 8.15
CA ALA A 76 8.49 4.49 7.91
C ALA A 76 9.74 3.90 8.55
N THR A 77 9.63 3.39 9.79
CA THR A 77 10.77 2.79 10.50
C THR A 77 11.21 1.47 9.88
N LEU A 78 10.26 0.60 9.52
CA LEU A 78 10.56 -0.70 8.90
C LEU A 78 11.15 -0.51 7.50
N THR A 79 10.67 0.49 6.76
CA THR A 79 11.23 0.88 5.46
C THR A 79 12.69 1.34 5.63
N VAL A 80 12.97 2.28 6.54
CA VAL A 80 14.34 2.76 6.78
C VAL A 80 15.27 1.67 7.34
N SER A 81 14.77 0.78 8.18
CA SER A 81 15.57 -0.32 8.74
C SER A 81 15.98 -1.36 7.68
N SER A 82 15.23 -1.47 6.58
CA SER A 82 15.63 -2.25 5.40
C SER A 82 16.79 -1.60 4.62
N ASN A 83 17.09 -0.32 4.86
CA ASN A 83 18.04 0.47 4.09
C ASN A 83 19.47 0.47 4.66
N ASN A 84 19.73 -0.17 5.80
CA ASN A 84 21.08 -0.26 6.35
C ASN A 84 21.87 -1.39 5.67
N PRO A 85 22.89 -1.09 4.83
CA PRO A 85 23.74 -2.13 4.29
C PRO A 85 24.52 -2.78 5.45
N LYS A 86 24.42 -4.10 5.59
CA LYS A 86 25.38 -4.85 6.43
C LYS A 86 26.80 -4.51 5.94
N PRO A 87 27.77 -4.26 6.83
CA PRO A 87 29.15 -4.04 6.41
C PRO A 87 29.67 -5.31 5.71
N GLN A 88 29.80 -5.24 4.38
CA GLN A 88 30.42 -6.29 3.58
C GLN A 88 31.95 -6.21 3.72
N LEU A 89 32.56 -7.36 3.96
CA LEU A 89 34.02 -7.56 4.05
C LEU A 89 34.68 -7.17 2.70
N PRO A 90 35.83 -6.46 2.69
CA PRO A 90 36.42 -5.98 1.44
C PRO A 90 37.12 -7.11 0.69
N GLY A 91 36.56 -7.53 -0.45
CA GLY A 91 37.25 -8.41 -1.40
C GLY A 91 36.31 -9.11 -2.37
N LEU A 92 36.27 -8.60 -3.61
CA LEU A 92 35.65 -9.16 -4.82
C LEU A 92 34.12 -8.92 -4.99
N SER A 93 33.76 -7.78 -5.58
CA SER A 93 32.40 -7.52 -6.06
C SER A 93 32.41 -7.17 -7.55
N THR A 94 31.87 -8.09 -8.35
CA THR A 94 31.39 -7.85 -9.70
C THR A 94 30.31 -6.77 -9.70
N ALA A 95 30.36 -5.89 -10.70
CA ALA A 95 29.43 -4.78 -10.87
C ALA A 95 28.02 -5.26 -11.26
N SER A 96 27.18 -5.59 -10.28
CA SER A 96 25.71 -5.60 -10.38
C SER A 96 25.17 -5.74 -8.96
N ASP A 97 24.61 -4.68 -8.40
CA ASP A 97 23.57 -4.72 -7.35
C ASP A 97 23.37 -3.31 -6.79
N SER A 98 22.69 -2.47 -7.57
CA SER A 98 21.98 -1.31 -7.02
C SER A 98 20.55 -1.74 -6.67
N ILE A 99 20.41 -2.74 -5.78
CA ILE A 99 19.11 -3.15 -5.25
C ILE A 99 18.68 -2.07 -4.27
N GLN A 100 17.73 -1.23 -4.67
CA GLN A 100 17.03 -0.36 -3.74
C GLN A 100 16.27 -1.23 -2.71
N PRO A 101 16.23 -0.82 -1.45
CA PRO A 101 15.76 -1.63 -0.34
C PRO A 101 14.24 -1.82 -0.42
N MET A 102 13.83 -3.02 -0.78
CA MET A 102 12.43 -3.42 -0.81
C MET A 102 11.98 -3.79 0.61
N LEU A 103 10.77 -3.38 1.00
CA LEU A 103 10.17 -3.74 2.27
C LEU A 103 10.02 -5.27 2.35
N ASP A 104 10.23 -5.87 3.52
CA ASP A 104 10.04 -7.32 3.71
C ASP A 104 8.58 -7.69 3.40
N PRO A 105 8.30 -8.78 2.65
CA PRO A 105 6.93 -9.26 2.41
C PRO A 105 6.09 -9.37 3.70
N SER A 106 6.74 -9.66 4.82
CA SER A 106 6.10 -9.76 6.14
C SER A 106 5.49 -8.44 6.62
N ASP A 107 6.05 -7.31 6.18
CA ASP A 107 5.71 -5.96 6.63
C ASP A 107 4.63 -5.30 5.77
N LEU A 108 4.24 -5.92 4.64
CA LEU A 108 3.17 -5.44 3.75
C LEU A 108 1.82 -5.32 4.44
N HIS A 109 1.56 -6.19 5.42
CA HIS A 109 0.37 -6.18 6.28
C HIS A 109 0.16 -4.85 7.00
N ASN A 110 1.24 -4.12 7.32
CA ASN A 110 1.14 -2.80 7.94
C ASN A 110 0.55 -1.77 6.99
N ILE A 111 0.93 -1.84 5.71
CA ILE A 111 0.41 -0.97 4.66
C ILE A 111 -1.03 -1.36 4.35
N GLN A 112 -1.36 -2.65 4.39
CA GLN A 112 -2.73 -3.14 4.25
C GLN A 112 -3.65 -2.57 5.34
N ALA A 113 -3.24 -2.65 6.61
CA ALA A 113 -3.98 -2.06 7.73
C ALA A 113 -4.18 -0.54 7.56
N LEU A 114 -3.18 0.15 7.00
CA LEU A 114 -3.30 1.57 6.68
C LEU A 114 -4.34 1.80 5.57
N ALA A 115 -4.32 1.01 4.50
CA ALA A 115 -5.29 1.09 3.41
C ALA A 115 -6.73 0.93 3.94
N GLU A 116 -6.98 -0.06 4.80
CA GLU A 116 -8.31 -0.29 5.39
C GLU A 116 -8.84 0.89 6.21
N ILE A 117 -7.96 1.60 6.93
CA ILE A 117 -8.31 2.84 7.65
C ILE A 117 -8.69 3.94 6.64
N LEU A 118 -7.90 4.12 5.58
CA LEU A 118 -8.12 5.14 4.56
C LEU A 118 -9.41 4.89 3.76
N ILE A 119 -9.85 3.64 3.62
CA ILE A 119 -11.09 3.28 2.93
C ILE A 119 -12.34 3.72 3.72
N THR A 120 -12.32 3.60 5.04
CA THR A 120 -13.55 3.55 5.84
C THR A 120 -13.76 4.75 6.74
N THR A 121 -12.79 5.66 6.82
CA THR A 121 -12.82 6.77 7.77
C THR A 121 -12.63 8.11 7.09
N ASN A 122 -13.17 9.17 7.70
CA ASN A 122 -12.97 10.53 7.19
C ASN A 122 -11.50 10.93 7.37
N LEU A 123 -10.78 10.92 6.26
CA LEU A 123 -9.34 11.17 6.15
C LEU A 123 -8.92 12.50 6.80
N LEU A 124 -9.71 13.56 6.64
CA LEU A 124 -9.38 14.89 7.16
C LEU A 124 -9.47 14.95 8.69
N LEU A 125 -10.28 14.09 9.30
CA LEU A 125 -10.37 14.00 10.76
C LEU A 125 -9.09 13.38 11.37
N ILE A 126 -8.44 12.47 10.65
CA ILE A 126 -7.37 11.62 11.20
C ILE A 126 -5.99 12.06 10.75
N PHE A 127 -5.86 12.48 9.49
CA PHE A 127 -4.57 12.79 8.86
C PHE A 127 -4.37 14.29 8.60
N GLY A 128 -5.32 15.14 8.99
CA GLY A 128 -5.16 16.60 9.06
C GLY A 128 -6.30 17.37 8.40
N PRO A 129 -6.51 18.63 8.78
CA PRO A 129 -7.74 19.36 8.47
C PRO A 129 -7.90 19.74 6.99
N SER A 130 -6.87 19.58 6.16
CA SER A 130 -6.86 19.96 4.76
C SER A 130 -6.30 18.84 3.87
N PRO A 131 -6.70 18.78 2.60
CA PRO A 131 -6.18 17.81 1.63
C PRO A 131 -4.67 17.96 1.38
N ASP A 132 -4.12 19.15 1.59
CA ASP A 132 -2.68 19.43 1.45
C ASP A 132 -1.89 19.15 2.74
N SER A 133 -2.49 18.47 3.71
CA SER A 133 -1.79 18.06 4.93
C SER A 133 -0.59 17.17 4.59
N PRO A 134 0.62 17.47 5.08
CA PRO A 134 1.81 16.69 4.76
C PRO A 134 1.71 15.25 5.28
N ILE A 135 0.96 15.03 6.36
CA ILE A 135 0.71 13.69 6.90
C ILE A 135 -0.14 12.88 5.90
N LEU A 136 -1.15 13.49 5.30
CA LEU A 136 -2.02 12.83 4.32
C LEU A 136 -1.23 12.51 3.05
N LEU A 137 -0.45 13.45 2.52
CA LEU A 137 0.42 13.22 1.36
C LEU A 137 1.45 12.12 1.64
N SER A 138 2.00 12.05 2.86
CA SER A 138 2.96 11.00 3.22
C SER A 138 2.38 9.59 3.17
N THR A 139 1.05 9.41 3.22
CA THR A 139 0.39 8.10 3.10
C THR A 139 0.50 7.49 1.70
N ILE A 140 0.69 8.32 0.68
CA ILE A 140 0.73 7.91 -0.74
C ILE A 140 1.90 6.95 -0.97
N LYS A 141 3.09 7.24 -0.43
CA LYS A 141 4.30 6.45 -0.66
C LYS A 141 4.23 5.01 -0.14
N PRO A 142 3.74 4.75 1.09
CA PRO A 142 3.41 3.40 1.53
C PRO A 142 2.45 2.67 0.59
N LEU A 143 1.35 3.31 0.20
CA LEU A 143 0.34 2.70 -0.66
C LEU A 143 0.90 2.35 -2.04
N THR A 144 1.65 3.26 -2.66
CA THR A 144 2.31 2.97 -3.94
C THR A 144 3.34 1.84 -3.80
N THR A 145 4.06 1.78 -2.67
CA THR A 145 4.98 0.67 -2.37
C THR A 145 4.25 -0.66 -2.31
N LEU A 146 3.12 -0.76 -1.60
CA LEU A 146 2.32 -1.98 -1.56
C LEU A 146 1.70 -2.30 -2.93
N PHE A 147 1.27 -1.29 -3.68
CA PHE A 147 0.70 -1.49 -5.02
C PHE A 147 1.69 -2.17 -5.97
N ILE A 148 2.96 -1.75 -5.97
CA ILE A 148 4.00 -2.23 -6.90
C ILE A 148 4.73 -3.48 -6.42
N HIS A 149 4.67 -3.81 -5.13
CA HIS A 149 5.51 -4.82 -4.54
C HIS A 149 5.20 -6.22 -5.13
N PRO A 150 6.21 -7.02 -5.55
CA PRO A 150 5.98 -8.25 -6.29
C PRO A 150 5.28 -9.33 -5.46
N SER A 151 5.42 -9.30 -4.13
CA SER A 151 4.74 -10.23 -3.22
C SER A 151 3.37 -9.75 -2.74
N SER A 152 2.86 -8.63 -3.24
CA SER A 152 1.54 -8.13 -2.84
C SER A 152 0.45 -9.06 -3.34
N THR A 153 -0.51 -9.34 -2.46
CA THR A 153 -1.66 -10.17 -2.80
C THR A 153 -2.67 -9.38 -3.64
N LEU A 154 -3.58 -10.09 -4.30
CA LEU A 154 -4.68 -9.47 -5.03
C LEU A 154 -5.56 -8.62 -4.10
N LEU A 155 -5.83 -9.12 -2.89
CA LEU A 155 -6.60 -8.40 -1.87
C LEU A 155 -5.92 -7.09 -1.48
N GLN A 156 -4.62 -7.13 -1.15
CA GLN A 156 -3.83 -5.94 -0.81
C GLN A 156 -3.83 -4.93 -1.95
N THR A 157 -3.74 -5.40 -3.19
CA THR A 157 -3.78 -4.54 -4.37
C THR A 157 -5.15 -3.87 -4.51
N PHE A 158 -6.24 -4.62 -4.32
CA PHE A 158 -7.61 -4.10 -4.37
C PHE A 158 -7.89 -3.05 -3.29
N GLU A 159 -7.49 -3.32 -2.04
CA GLU A 159 -7.67 -2.40 -0.92
C GLU A 159 -6.86 -1.12 -1.10
N VAL A 160 -5.60 -1.23 -1.56
CA VAL A 160 -4.78 -0.06 -1.87
C VAL A 160 -5.44 0.81 -2.93
N LEU A 161 -6.07 0.23 -3.95
CA LEU A 161 -6.74 1.01 -4.98
C LEU A 161 -7.92 1.80 -4.42
N ILE A 162 -8.78 1.17 -3.64
CA ILE A 162 -9.92 1.86 -3.01
C ILE A 162 -9.41 2.96 -2.07
N ALA A 163 -8.33 2.69 -1.33
CA ALA A 163 -7.69 3.70 -0.48
C ALA A 163 -7.16 4.88 -1.31
N LEU A 164 -6.52 4.62 -2.45
CA LEU A 164 -5.99 5.64 -3.35
C LEU A 164 -7.10 6.45 -4.03
N THR A 165 -8.21 5.83 -4.44
CA THR A 165 -9.36 6.56 -4.99
C THR A 165 -9.98 7.47 -3.93
N ASN A 166 -10.13 6.98 -2.69
CA ASN A 166 -10.64 7.80 -1.59
C ASN A 166 -9.75 9.00 -1.29
N LEU A 167 -8.43 8.84 -1.40
CA LEU A 167 -7.47 9.94 -1.26
C LEU A 167 -7.62 10.95 -2.41
N CYS A 168 -7.69 10.47 -3.66
CA CYS A 168 -7.81 11.33 -4.84
C CYS A 168 -9.10 12.15 -4.84
N SER A 169 -10.22 11.60 -4.35
CA SER A 169 -11.49 12.32 -4.22
C SER A 169 -11.45 13.51 -3.27
N LEU A 170 -10.42 13.63 -2.40
CA LEU A 170 -10.21 14.85 -1.60
C LEU A 170 -9.60 16.02 -2.40
N GLY A 171 -8.97 15.73 -3.55
CA GLY A 171 -8.30 16.72 -4.40
C GLY A 171 -7.02 17.30 -3.79
N GLY A 172 -6.74 18.57 -4.09
CA GLY A 172 -5.52 19.26 -3.67
C GLY A 172 -4.26 18.73 -4.37
N GLY A 173 -3.15 18.67 -3.64
CA GLY A 173 -1.87 18.11 -4.14
C GLY A 173 -1.82 16.58 -4.24
N ILE A 174 -2.83 15.85 -3.73
CA ILE A 174 -2.83 14.38 -3.64
C ILE A 174 -2.72 13.70 -5.02
N PRO A 175 -3.52 14.06 -6.04
CA PRO A 175 -3.42 13.45 -7.37
C PRO A 175 -2.03 13.61 -8.00
N THR A 176 -1.46 14.83 -7.89
CA THR A 176 -0.13 15.16 -8.41
C THR A 176 0.96 14.36 -7.71
N GLU A 177 0.89 14.26 -6.38
CA GLU A 177 1.86 13.48 -5.60
C GLU A 177 1.77 11.97 -5.93
N LEU A 178 0.56 11.44 -6.14
CA LEU A 178 0.36 10.07 -6.60
C LEU A 178 1.04 9.83 -7.96
N ILE A 179 0.83 10.73 -8.93
CA ILE A 179 1.48 10.65 -10.24
C ILE A 179 3.00 10.65 -10.08
N CYS A 180 3.55 11.60 -9.31
CA CYS A 180 4.99 11.70 -9.08
C CYS A 180 5.57 10.43 -8.45
N ASN A 181 4.86 9.80 -7.50
CA ASN A 181 5.31 8.56 -6.89
C ASN A 181 5.22 7.37 -7.85
N LEU A 182 4.16 7.26 -8.66
CA LEU A 182 4.01 6.19 -9.65
C LEU A 182 5.05 6.31 -10.78
N SER A 183 5.31 7.52 -11.28
CA SER A 183 6.29 7.77 -12.33
C SER A 183 7.74 7.61 -11.87
N SER A 184 8.05 8.09 -10.65
CA SER A 184 9.38 7.94 -10.05
C SER A 184 9.70 6.51 -9.64
N THR A 185 8.69 5.63 -9.59
CA THR A 185 8.90 4.20 -9.41
C THR A 185 9.39 3.60 -10.73
N ILE A 186 10.66 3.89 -11.05
CA ILE A 186 11.46 3.40 -12.19
C ILE A 186 11.46 1.86 -12.30
N HIS A 187 11.02 1.14 -11.27
CA HIS A 187 10.81 -0.31 -11.33
C HIS A 187 9.57 -0.78 -12.10
N VAL A 188 8.54 0.06 -12.29
CA VAL A 188 7.45 -0.27 -13.22
C VAL A 188 8.06 -0.49 -14.61
N LEU A 189 8.93 0.42 -15.06
CA LEU A 189 9.70 0.30 -16.30
C LEU A 189 10.64 -0.92 -16.34
N ALA A 190 11.43 -1.16 -15.29
CA ALA A 190 12.39 -2.27 -15.26
C ALA A 190 11.75 -3.67 -15.15
N SER A 191 10.49 -3.74 -14.73
CA SER A 191 9.72 -4.99 -14.62
C SER A 191 9.02 -5.43 -15.92
N PHE A 192 8.93 -4.52 -16.91
CA PHE A 192 8.39 -4.82 -18.25
C PHE A 192 9.48 -5.15 -19.28
N GLY A 193 10.76 -5.00 -18.94
CA GLY A 193 11.87 -5.49 -19.76
C GLY A 193 11.98 -7.02 -19.69
N PRO A 194 12.39 -7.70 -20.78
CA PRO A 194 12.63 -9.14 -20.74
C PRO A 194 13.78 -9.44 -19.78
N GLN A 195 13.47 -9.96 -18.59
CA GLN A 195 14.44 -10.59 -17.71
C GLN A 195 14.86 -11.90 -18.39
N SER A 196 16.02 -11.90 -19.02
CA SER A 196 16.47 -12.95 -19.93
C SER A 196 16.78 -14.31 -19.29
N ASN A 197 16.43 -14.58 -18.02
CA ASN A 197 16.80 -15.83 -17.35
C ASN A 197 15.76 -16.41 -16.34
N GLU A 198 14.49 -16.00 -16.33
CA GLU A 198 13.51 -16.55 -15.38
C GLU A 198 12.34 -17.28 -16.07
N PRO A 199 11.86 -18.41 -15.50
CA PRO A 199 10.82 -19.23 -16.11
C PRO A 199 9.50 -18.46 -16.28
N ALA A 200 8.98 -18.49 -17.50
CA ALA A 200 7.73 -17.85 -17.89
C ALA A 200 6.56 -18.38 -17.05
N GLY A 201 5.97 -17.55 -16.19
CA GLY A 201 4.69 -17.92 -15.57
C GLY A 201 4.20 -17.09 -14.37
N SER A 202 5.04 -16.39 -13.61
CA SER A 202 4.56 -15.83 -12.32
C SER A 202 4.56 -14.30 -12.24
N ARG A 203 5.58 -13.60 -12.76
CA ARG A 203 5.74 -12.16 -12.49
C ARG A 203 5.09 -11.24 -13.53
N GLY A 204 5.11 -11.60 -14.82
CA GLY A 204 4.53 -10.79 -15.90
C GLY A 204 3.01 -10.58 -15.76
N SER A 205 2.29 -11.57 -15.25
CA SER A 205 0.82 -11.49 -15.04
C SER A 205 0.43 -10.42 -14.01
N ALA A 206 1.22 -10.27 -12.94
CA ALA A 206 0.93 -9.28 -11.89
C ALA A 206 1.15 -7.84 -12.38
N HIS A 207 2.15 -7.60 -13.24
CA HIS A 207 2.40 -6.28 -13.83
C HIS A 207 1.35 -5.91 -14.89
N ILE A 208 0.91 -6.88 -15.69
CA ILE A 208 -0.23 -6.74 -16.60
C ILE A 208 -1.49 -6.40 -15.80
N SER A 209 -1.77 -7.12 -14.71
CA SER A 209 -2.93 -6.88 -13.84
C SER A 209 -2.94 -5.46 -13.27
N ARG A 210 -1.77 -4.93 -12.86
CA ARG A 210 -1.64 -3.54 -12.35
C ARG A 210 -1.79 -2.48 -13.44
N LEU A 211 -1.34 -2.75 -14.66
CA LEU A 211 -1.57 -1.88 -15.80
C LEU A 211 -3.06 -1.85 -16.18
N HIS A 212 -3.73 -3.01 -16.20
CA HIS A 212 -5.19 -3.11 -16.36
C HIS A 212 -5.93 -2.28 -15.31
N ILE A 213 -5.48 -2.35 -14.06
CA ILE A 213 -6.02 -1.58 -12.95
C ILE A 213 -5.82 -0.07 -13.18
N LEU A 214 -4.62 0.38 -13.54
CA LEU A 214 -4.35 1.81 -13.79
C LEU A 214 -5.22 2.35 -14.93
N ILE A 215 -5.45 1.53 -15.96
CA ILE A 215 -6.34 1.85 -17.08
C ILE A 215 -7.80 1.87 -16.63
N ALA A 216 -8.22 0.95 -15.75
CA ALA A 216 -9.55 1.00 -15.15
C ALA A 216 -9.77 2.28 -14.31
N LEU A 217 -8.73 2.75 -13.60
CA LEU A 217 -8.79 4.02 -12.88
C LEU A 217 -8.90 5.24 -13.82
N CYS A 218 -8.33 5.18 -15.03
CA CYS A 218 -8.50 6.23 -16.04
C CYS A 218 -9.98 6.39 -16.44
N SER A 219 -10.77 5.32 -16.31
CA SER A 219 -12.21 5.29 -16.60
C SER A 219 -13.09 5.45 -15.36
N SER A 220 -12.52 5.90 -14.23
CA SER A 220 -13.30 6.18 -13.01
C SER A 220 -14.30 7.33 -13.24
N GLU A 221 -15.47 7.25 -12.61
CA GLU A 221 -16.46 8.36 -12.60
C GLU A 221 -15.94 9.59 -11.84
N ASP A 222 -14.98 9.39 -10.91
CA ASP A 222 -14.33 10.48 -10.18
C ASP A 222 -13.30 11.17 -11.09
N LEU A 223 -13.61 12.40 -11.51
CA LEU A 223 -12.79 13.17 -12.44
C LEU A 223 -11.34 13.35 -11.95
N GLN A 224 -11.13 13.51 -10.64
CA GLN A 224 -9.78 13.67 -10.08
C GLN A 224 -8.96 12.38 -10.22
N THR A 225 -9.57 11.24 -9.92
CA THR A 225 -9.00 9.90 -10.09
C THR A 225 -8.70 9.60 -11.56
N ALA A 226 -9.65 9.89 -12.46
CA ALA A 226 -9.48 9.68 -13.89
C ALA A 226 -8.33 10.52 -14.47
N LEU A 227 -8.26 11.81 -14.11
CA LEU A 227 -7.17 12.69 -14.53
C LEU A 227 -5.82 12.26 -13.94
N ALA A 228 -5.80 11.84 -12.67
CA ALA A 228 -4.59 11.34 -12.02
C ALA A 228 -4.04 10.09 -12.73
N ALA A 229 -4.92 9.10 -12.94
CA ALA A 229 -4.57 7.86 -13.60
C ALA A 229 -4.17 8.08 -15.06
N GLY A 230 -4.88 8.93 -15.79
CA GLY A 230 -4.56 9.30 -17.18
C GLY A 230 -3.20 10.01 -17.28
N GLY A 231 -2.89 10.92 -16.37
CA GLY A 231 -1.57 11.57 -16.29
C GLY A 231 -0.44 10.58 -15.98
N ALA A 232 -0.65 9.67 -15.03
CA ALA A 232 0.32 8.61 -14.74
C ALA A 232 0.52 7.68 -15.93
N LEU A 233 -0.57 7.27 -16.62
CA LEU A 233 -0.50 6.44 -17.81
C LEU A 233 0.26 7.14 -18.95
N ALA A 234 0.01 8.44 -19.17
CA ALA A 234 0.72 9.23 -20.17
C ALA A 234 2.23 9.23 -19.94
N ILE A 235 2.68 9.51 -18.70
CA ILE A 235 4.11 9.51 -18.35
C ILE A 235 4.75 8.12 -18.52
N LEU A 236 4.04 7.06 -18.11
CA LEU A 236 4.50 5.68 -18.27
C LEU A 236 4.65 5.31 -19.75
N THR A 237 3.69 5.71 -20.60
CA THR A 237 3.75 5.48 -22.05
C THR A 237 4.83 6.33 -22.74
N GLU A 238 5.13 7.52 -22.23
CA GLU A 238 6.20 8.38 -22.74
C GLU A 238 7.59 7.80 -22.45
N HIS A 239 7.78 7.21 -21.26
CA HIS A 239 9.10 6.72 -20.83
C HIS A 239 9.43 5.29 -21.28
N SER A 240 8.44 4.45 -21.65
CA SER A 240 8.67 3.05 -22.02
C SER A 240 7.92 2.62 -23.27
N LYS A 241 8.68 2.16 -24.27
CA LYS A 241 8.12 1.55 -25.48
C LYS A 241 7.52 0.17 -25.21
N GLU A 242 8.02 -0.52 -24.19
CA GLU A 242 7.60 -1.85 -23.76
C GLU A 242 6.20 -1.82 -23.13
N ILE A 243 5.89 -0.79 -22.34
CA ILE A 243 4.53 -0.57 -21.80
C ILE A 243 3.55 -0.30 -22.95
N CYS A 244 3.92 0.54 -23.92
CA CYS A 244 3.11 0.77 -25.12
C CYS A 244 2.86 -0.54 -25.89
N GLN A 245 3.87 -1.39 -26.04
CA GLN A 245 3.73 -2.70 -26.68
C GLN A 245 2.86 -3.67 -25.86
N ALA A 246 3.01 -3.71 -24.54
CA ALA A 246 2.16 -4.51 -23.64
C ALA A 246 0.70 -4.04 -23.70
N MET A 247 0.47 -2.73 -23.83
CA MET A 247 -0.87 -2.16 -24.01
C MET A 247 -1.52 -2.59 -25.32
N LEU A 248 -0.76 -2.57 -26.42
CA LEU A 248 -1.23 -2.90 -27.76
C LEU A 248 -1.39 -4.41 -28.00
N SER A 249 -0.62 -5.24 -27.30
CA SER A 249 -0.63 -6.71 -27.45
C SER A 249 -1.68 -7.41 -26.59
N SER A 250 -2.24 -6.75 -25.57
CA SER A 250 -3.33 -7.30 -24.77
C SER A 250 -4.68 -7.01 -25.42
N GLU A 251 -5.29 -8.04 -26.02
CA GLU A 251 -6.60 -7.98 -26.71
C GLU A 251 -7.74 -7.48 -25.79
N THR A 252 -7.64 -7.72 -24.49
CA THR A 252 -8.60 -7.25 -23.47
C THR A 252 -8.42 -5.75 -23.16
N LEU A 253 -7.22 -5.22 -23.33
CA LEU A 253 -6.88 -3.83 -23.04
C LEU A 253 -7.23 -2.92 -24.22
N SER A 254 -6.96 -3.36 -25.44
CA SER A 254 -7.40 -2.66 -26.66
C SER A 254 -8.93 -2.52 -26.68
N SER A 255 -9.65 -3.56 -26.28
CA SER A 255 -11.11 -3.55 -26.13
C SER A 255 -11.59 -2.52 -25.08
N SER A 256 -10.94 -2.47 -23.92
CA SER A 256 -11.29 -1.55 -22.82
C SER A 256 -11.03 -0.09 -23.21
N ILE A 257 -9.93 0.20 -23.90
CA ILE A 257 -9.59 1.54 -24.40
C ILE A 257 -10.56 1.95 -25.52
N LEU A 258 -10.89 1.05 -26.46
CA LEU A 258 -11.82 1.36 -27.54
C LEU A 258 -13.24 1.62 -27.03
N LEU A 259 -13.68 0.95 -25.96
CA LEU A 259 -14.98 1.22 -25.33
C LEU A 259 -15.07 2.61 -24.68
N THR A 260 -13.96 3.18 -24.19
CA THR A 260 -13.94 4.52 -23.58
C THR A 260 -14.21 5.67 -24.57
N HIS A 261 -14.16 5.42 -25.88
CA HIS A 261 -14.43 6.42 -26.91
C HIS A 261 -15.86 6.38 -27.48
N SER A 262 -16.73 5.51 -26.96
CA SER A 262 -18.09 5.28 -27.46
C SER A 262 -19.23 5.77 -26.54
N SER A 263 -18.98 6.74 -25.66
CA SER A 263 -20.02 7.38 -24.84
C SER A 263 -19.86 8.89 -24.81
#